data_AF-A0A3D0X709-F1
#
_entry.id   AF-A0A3D0X709-F1
#
_cell.length_a   1.000
_cell.length_b   1.000
_cell.length_c   1.000
_cell.angle_alpha   90.00
_cell.angle_beta   90.00
_cell.angle_gamma   90.00
#
_symmetry.space_group_name_H-M   'P 1'
#
loop_
_entity.id
_entity.type
_entity.pdbx_description
1 polymer ?
#
loop_
_entity_poly.entity_id
_entity_poly.type
_entity_poly.pdbx_seq_one_letter_code
_entity_poly.pdbx_strand_id
1 'polypeptide(L)' 'MKYYAGCYESPLGSLLMTSDGEALTGLSFVDEPSALQVTQSLPVFAAASRWLDLYFSGKVPEESISRLFV' A
#
# COMPACT_ATOMS: atom_id res chain seq x y z
N MET A 1 4.94 -19.38 -1.46
CA MET A 1 4.17 -18.13 -1.60
C MET A 1 5.14 -16.98 -1.80
N LYS A 2 4.87 -16.11 -2.78
CA LYS A 2 5.66 -14.88 -2.98
C LYS A 2 4.99 -13.79 -2.14
N TYR A 3 5.77 -13.13 -1.28
CA TYR A 3 5.32 -11.98 -0.53
C TYR A 3 5.93 -10.74 -1.16
N TYR A 4 5.09 -9.80 -1.56
CA TYR A 4 5.50 -8.55 -2.16
C TYR A 4 5.42 -7.45 -1.11
N ALA A 5 6.37 -6.52 -1.18
CA ALA A 5 6.44 -5.35 -0.32
C ALA A 5 6.45 -4.08 -1.17
N GLY A 6 5.72 -3.05 -0.74
CA GLY A 6 5.67 -1.71 -1.30
C GLY A 6 5.90 -0.68 -0.19
N CYS A 7 6.47 0.48 -0.52
CA CYS A 7 6.57 1.60 0.43
C CYS A 7 5.70 2.75 -0.04
N TYR A 8 5.01 3.40 0.90
CA TYR A 8 4.26 4.61 0.69
C TYR A 8 4.70 5.66 1.71
N GLU A 9 5.11 6.84 1.24
CA GLU A 9 5.52 7.94 2.13
C GLU A 9 4.30 8.79 2.49
N SER A 10 3.89 8.73 3.77
CA SER A 10 2.78 9.54 4.27
C SER A 10 3.27 10.78 5.03
N PRO A 11 2.40 11.78 5.26
CA PRO A 11 2.71 12.90 6.16
C PRO A 11 3.02 12.48 7.60
N LEU A 12 2.68 11.25 8.00
CA LEU A 12 2.91 10.71 9.34
C LEU A 12 4.11 9.75 9.42
N GLY A 13 4.82 9.53 8.31
CA GLY A 13 5.93 8.59 8.20
C GLY A 13 5.70 7.51 7.13
N SER A 14 6.70 6.65 6.94
CA SER A 14 6.69 5.63 5.91
C SER A 14 5.77 4.46 6.27
N LEU A 15 4.97 4.02 5.30
CA LEU A 15 4.06 2.88 5.40
C LEU A 15 4.57 1.74 4.53
N LEU A 16 4.72 0.57 5.14
CA LEU A 16 4.94 -0.69 4.46
C LEU A 16 3.60 -1.30 4.04
N MET A 17 3.46 -1.55 2.74
CA MET A 17 2.38 -2.31 2.13
C MET A 17 2.86 -3.72 1.84
N THR A 18 2.10 -4.74 2.26
CA THR A 18 2.39 -6.14 1.90
C THR A 18 1.27 -6.73 1.05
N SER A 19 1.62 -7.64 0.15
CA SER A 19 0.67 -8.28 -0.76
C SER A 19 1.09 -9.72 -1.08
N ASP A 20 0.10 -10.56 -1.37
CA ASP A 20 0.27 -11.90 -1.95
C ASP A 20 0.41 -11.88 -3.49
N GLY A 21 0.30 -10.70 -4.11
CA GLY A 21 0.36 -10.47 -5.55
C GLY A 21 -0.98 -10.05 -6.16
N GLU A 22 -2.10 -10.31 -5.48
CA GLU A 22 -3.46 -9.97 -5.93
C GLU A 22 -4.10 -8.93 -5.01
N ALA A 23 -3.98 -9.12 -3.69
CA ALA A 23 -4.60 -8.29 -2.68
C ALA A 23 -3.57 -7.73 -1.68
N LEU A 24 -3.94 -6.64 -1.02
CA LEU A 24 -3.18 -6.13 0.12
C LEU A 24 -3.43 -7.04 1.33
N THR A 25 -2.35 -7.57 1.88
CA THR A 25 -2.36 -8.44 3.05
C THR A 25 -2.00 -7.69 4.34
N GLY A 26 -1.40 -6.51 4.22
CA GLY A 26 -1.02 -5.72 5.38
C GLY A 26 -0.60 -4.29 5.03
N LEU A 27 -0.78 -3.41 6.00
CA LEU A 27 -0.39 -2.00 5.96
C LEU A 27 0.11 -1.61 7.36
N SER A 28 1.35 -1.13 7.48
CA SER A 28 1.96 -0.85 8.79
C SER A 28 3.00 0.27 8.70
N PHE A 29 3.09 1.12 9.72
CA PHE A 29 4.16 2.12 9.81
C PHE A 29 5.50 1.45 10.07
N VAL A 30 6.55 1.96 9.42
CA VAL A 30 7.93 1.50 9.57
C VAL A 30 8.87 2.68 9.62
N ASP A 31 9.89 2.61 10.48
CA ASP A 31 10.90 3.66 10.59
C ASP A 31 11.91 3.60 9.42
N GLU A 32 12.23 2.40 8.94
CA GLU A 32 13.23 2.14 7.90
C GLU A 32 12.75 1.03 6.94
N PRO A 33 12.23 1.36 5.74
CA PRO A 33 11.80 0.37 4.75
C PRO A 33 12.97 -0.29 3.99
N SER A 34 14.21 0.17 4.23
CA SER A 34 15.44 -0.17 3.49
C SER A 34 15.82 -1.66 3.53
N ALA A 35 15.31 -2.42 4.49
CA ALA A 35 15.60 -3.85 4.68
C ALA A 35 14.74 -4.80 3.83
N LEU A 36 13.75 -4.31 3.09
CA LEU A 36 12.79 -5.13 2.34
C LEU A 36 13.06 -5.04 0.83
N GLN A 37 13.01 -6.17 0.12
CA GLN A 37 13.00 -6.18 -1.35
C GLN A 37 11.67 -5.60 -1.86
N VAL A 38 11.63 -4.28 -2.02
CA VAL A 38 10.43 -3.57 -2.44
C VAL A 38 10.14 -3.86 -3.91
N THR A 39 9.00 -4.48 -4.19
CA THR A 39 8.48 -4.69 -5.54
C THR A 39 7.34 -3.69 -5.76
N GLN A 40 7.68 -2.43 -6.06
CA GLN A 40 6.69 -1.34 -6.14
C GLN A 40 5.71 -1.45 -7.34
N SER A 41 6.02 -2.26 -8.36
CA SER A 41 5.24 -2.33 -9.61
C SER A 41 4.06 -3.31 -9.56
N LEU A 42 3.25 -3.28 -8.49
CA LEU A 42 2.01 -4.04 -8.42
C LEU A 42 0.78 -3.11 -8.54
N PRO A 43 -0.24 -3.47 -9.36
CA PRO A 43 -1.46 -2.68 -9.49
C PRO A 43 -2.14 -2.41 -8.14
N VAL A 44 -2.12 -3.38 -7.22
CA VAL A 44 -2.71 -3.25 -5.88
C VAL A 44 -1.99 -2.19 -5.03
N PHE A 45 -0.67 -2.03 -5.16
CA PHE A 45 0.07 -0.96 -4.46
C PHE A 45 -0.21 0.42 -5.06
N ALA A 46 -0.37 0.51 -6.38
CA ALA A 46 -0.76 1.76 -7.03
C ALA A 46 -2.18 2.21 -6.62
N ALA A 47 -3.12 1.26 -6.57
CA ALA A 47 -4.49 1.53 -6.11
C ALA A 47 -4.51 2.01 -4.65
N ALA A 48 -3.77 1.33 -3.77
CA ALA A 48 -3.68 1.71 -2.37
C ALA A 48 -2.97 3.05 -2.16
N SER A 49 -1.92 3.34 -2.93
CA SER A 49 -1.23 4.63 -2.85
C SER A 49 -2.19 5.78 -3.21
N ARG A 50 -2.98 5.65 -4.28
CA ARG A 50 -4.00 6.65 -4.65
C ARG A 50 -5.06 6.83 -3.57
N TRP A 51 -5.48 5.74 -2.95
CA TRP A 51 -6.43 5.79 -1.84
C TRP A 51 -5.85 6.53 -0.63
N LEU A 52 -4.59 6.23 -0.28
CA LEU A 52 -3.88 6.88 0.82
C LEU A 52 -3.64 8.36 0.51
N ASP A 53 -3.35 8.74 -0.73
CA ASP A 53 -3.23 10.14 -1.15
C ASP A 53 -4.52 10.92 -0.87
N LEU A 54 -5.68 10.33 -1.20
CA LEU A 54 -6.97 10.94 -0.92
C LEU A 54 -7.21 11.06 0.60
N TYR A 55 -6.98 9.97 1.33
CA TYR A 55 -7.13 9.94 2.80
C TYR A 55 -6.26 11.02 3.48
N PHE A 56 -4.97 11.10 3.15
CA PHE A 56 -4.05 12.08 3.74
C PHE A 56 -4.28 13.50 3.24
N SER A 57 -4.93 13.68 2.08
CA SER A 57 -5.41 14.99 1.64
C SER A 57 -6.69 15.47 2.33
N GLY A 58 -7.25 14.66 3.25
CA GLY A 58 -8.51 14.97 3.94
C GLY A 58 -9.76 14.78 3.06
N LYS A 59 -9.62 14.12 1.91
CA LYS A 59 -10.74 13.76 1.03
C LYS A 59 -11.25 12.37 1.38
N VAL A 60 -12.53 12.13 1.14
CA VAL A 60 -13.10 10.79 1.25
C VAL A 60 -12.75 10.03 -0.03
N PRO A 61 -11.96 8.94 0.04
CA PRO A 61 -11.74 8.10 -1.13
C PRO A 61 -13.04 7.41 -1.53
N GLU A 62 -13.39 7.48 -2.81
CA GLU A 62 -14.66 6.94 -3.35
C GLU A 62 -14.67 5.41 -3.41
N GLU A 63 -13.50 4.76 -3.39
CA GLU A 63 -13.36 3.31 -3.54
C GLU A 63 -12.82 2.66 -2.27
N SER A 64 -13.33 1.47 -1.92
CA SER A 64 -12.70 0.61 -0.92
C SER A 64 -11.62 -0.22 -1.60
N ILE A 65 -10.39 -0.26 -1.06
CA ILE A 65 -9.27 -1.08 -1.57
C ILE A 65 -9.61 -2.60 -1.54
N SER A 66 -10.74 -2.97 -0.92
CA SER A 66 -11.25 -4.33 -0.78
C SER A 66 -11.82 -4.97 -2.06
N ARG A 67 -11.76 -4.31 -3.23
CA ARG A 67 -12.50 -4.78 -4.42
C ARG A 67 -11.70 -4.84 -5.72
N LEU A 68 -10.77 -5.79 -5.76
CA LEU A 68 -10.61 -6.65 -6.93
C LEU A 68 -11.01 -8.05 -6.46
N PHE A 69 -12.29 -8.40 -6.61
CA PHE A 69 -12.83 -9.72 -6.24
C PHE A 69 -12.86 -10.66 -7.45
N VAL A 70 -12.79 -11.96 -7.09
CA VAL A 70 -13.20 -13.19 -7.80
C VAL A 70 -12.25 -13.74 -8.85
#